data_AF-A0AAC9V0M4-F1
#
_entry.id   AF-A0AAC9V0M4-F1
#
_cell.length_a   1.000
_cell.length_b   1.000
_cell.length_c   1.000
_cell.angle_alpha   90.00
_cell.angle_beta   90.00
_cell.angle_gamma   90.00
#
_symmetry.space_group_name_H-M   'P 1'
#
loop_
_entity.id
_entity.type
_entity.pdbx_description
1 polymer ?
#
loop_
_entity_poly.entity_id
_entity_poly.type
_entity_poly.pdbx_seq_one_letter_code
_entity_poly.pdbx_strand_id
1 'polypeptide(L)'
;MARQSKPRARVSGIVLARTASSMLPLYARFVRSRPFAEEWSAAVRAADLDTLLKLFREEVPLAPVHSFSTNGIGFFVDFKYPPPVQAYTNATTIPPGTAQFAFSAAVLRRLSAAVLPLYRKLAGSGAFAREAAVLIRSGQEERFRRLIRPYVRSRYLAGIHLESSGFYMSFQYPGSKHIYLNEFFHEKFR
;
A
#
# COMPACT_ATOMS: atom_id res chain seq x y z
N MET A 1 -0.15 -31.59 2.12
CA MET A 1 -1.05 -31.00 3.13
C MET A 1 -1.64 -29.70 2.59
N ALA A 2 -2.92 -29.67 2.27
CA ALA A 2 -3.58 -28.45 1.80
C ALA A 2 -3.68 -27.45 2.97
N ARG A 3 -3.06 -26.27 2.84
CA ARG A 3 -3.25 -25.17 3.78
C ARG A 3 -4.73 -24.79 3.77
N GLN A 4 -5.45 -25.10 4.84
CA GLN A 4 -6.81 -24.60 5.04
C GLN A 4 -6.78 -23.06 5.01
N SER A 5 -7.36 -22.48 3.96
CA SER A 5 -7.47 -21.04 3.82
C SER A 5 -8.51 -20.52 4.82
N LYS A 6 -8.05 -19.93 5.92
CA LYS A 6 -8.92 -19.26 6.90
C LYS A 6 -9.80 -18.22 6.20
N PRO A 7 -11.07 -18.02 6.62
CA PRO A 7 -11.97 -17.06 5.99
C PRO A 7 -11.34 -15.66 5.97
N ARG A 8 -11.15 -15.12 4.77
CA ARG A 8 -10.65 -13.74 4.57
C ARG A 8 -11.67 -12.79 5.19
N ALA A 9 -11.21 -11.79 5.95
CA ALA A 9 -12.10 -10.73 6.41
C ALA A 9 -12.81 -10.15 5.17
N ARG A 10 -14.10 -9.81 5.29
CA ARG A 10 -14.89 -9.35 4.15
C ARG A 10 -14.49 -7.91 3.79
N VAL A 11 -13.31 -7.74 3.19
CA VAL A 11 -12.92 -6.47 2.57
C VAL A 11 -13.97 -6.12 1.52
N SER A 12 -14.51 -4.91 1.60
CA SER A 12 -15.52 -4.41 0.67
C SER A 12 -14.89 -3.44 -0.33
N GLY A 13 -15.60 -3.17 -1.43
CA GLY A 13 -15.13 -2.15 -2.38
C GLY A 13 -15.03 -0.75 -1.75
N ILE A 14 -15.89 -0.46 -0.76
CA ILE A 14 -15.85 0.81 -0.01
C ILE A 14 -14.56 0.94 0.78
N VAL A 15 -14.10 -0.14 1.43
CA VAL A 15 -12.84 -0.15 2.19
C VAL A 15 -11.66 0.12 1.25
N LEU A 16 -11.58 -0.60 0.13
CA LEU A 16 -10.51 -0.38 -0.87
C LEU A 16 -10.52 1.05 -1.42
N ALA A 17 -11.71 1.55 -1.79
CA ALA A 17 -11.86 2.89 -2.37
C ALA A 17 -11.46 3.98 -1.38
N ARG A 18 -11.92 3.89 -0.12
CA ARG A 18 -11.59 4.86 0.93
C ARG A 18 -10.12 4.83 1.31
N THR A 19 -9.53 3.65 1.49
CA THR A 19 -8.08 3.54 1.77
C THR A 19 -7.26 4.12 0.62
N ALA A 20 -7.60 3.80 -0.63
CA ALA A 20 -6.93 4.37 -1.79
C ALA A 20 -7.10 5.89 -1.87
N SER A 21 -8.31 6.41 -1.58
CA SER A 21 -8.59 7.84 -1.57
C SER A 21 -7.78 8.58 -0.51
N SER A 22 -7.66 8.03 0.70
CA SER A 22 -6.88 8.62 1.79
C SER A 22 -5.39 8.69 1.45
N MET A 23 -4.85 7.68 0.76
CA MET A 23 -3.42 7.63 0.43
C MET A 23 -3.04 8.39 -0.84
N LEU A 24 -4.03 8.72 -1.68
CA LEU A 24 -3.80 9.34 -2.99
C LEU A 24 -3.01 10.68 -2.92
N PRO A 25 -3.31 11.61 -1.99
CA PRO A 25 -2.54 12.85 -1.87
C PRO A 25 -1.07 12.59 -1.54
N LEU A 26 -0.79 11.66 -0.61
CA LEU A 26 0.57 11.30 -0.21
C LEU A 26 1.38 10.73 -1.39
N TYR A 27 0.82 9.75 -2.12
CA TYR A 27 1.50 9.20 -3.30
C TYR A 27 1.70 10.25 -4.39
N ALA A 28 0.74 11.16 -4.59
CA ALA A 28 0.90 12.28 -5.50
C ALA A 28 2.00 13.25 -5.04
N ARG A 29 2.16 13.46 -3.73
CA ARG A 29 3.21 14.31 -3.16
C ARG A 29 4.60 13.72 -3.39
N PHE A 30 4.80 12.42 -3.17
CA PHE A 30 6.07 11.77 -3.47
C PHE A 30 6.50 12.01 -4.92
N VAL A 31 5.59 11.83 -5.87
CA VAL A 31 5.88 12.07 -7.30
C VAL A 31 6.29 13.52 -7.57
N ARG A 32 5.56 14.48 -7.00
CA ARG A 32 5.73 15.92 -7.31
C ARG A 32 6.94 16.55 -6.63
N SER A 33 7.26 16.16 -5.39
CA SER A 33 8.28 16.83 -4.58
C SER A 33 9.43 15.89 -4.24
N ARG A 34 10.63 16.21 -4.73
CA ARG A 34 11.84 15.44 -4.45
C ARG A 34 12.29 15.64 -3.00
N PRO A 35 12.37 16.88 -2.49
CA PRO A 35 12.72 17.12 -1.09
C PRO A 35 11.79 16.39 -0.12
N PHE A 36 10.47 16.40 -0.37
CA PHE A 36 9.51 15.69 0.49
C PHE A 36 9.75 14.18 0.51
N ALA A 37 10.04 13.57 -0.65
CA ALA A 37 10.32 12.14 -0.70
C ALA A 37 11.66 11.79 -0.01
N GLU A 38 12.65 12.68 -0.08
CA GLU A 38 13.94 12.54 0.60
C GLU A 38 13.80 12.63 2.13
N GLU A 39 13.06 13.64 2.61
CA GLU A 39 12.73 13.82 4.02
C GLU A 39 11.91 12.64 4.57
N TRP A 40 10.84 12.26 3.87
CA TRP A 40 10.04 11.10 4.23
C TRP A 40 10.88 9.83 4.33
N SER A 41 11.72 9.56 3.33
CA SER A 41 12.56 8.36 3.33
C SER A 41 13.63 8.40 4.41
N ALA A 42 14.14 9.57 4.75
CA ALA A 42 15.06 9.74 5.88
C ALA A 42 14.36 9.42 7.21
N ALA A 43 13.15 9.93 7.41
CA ALA A 43 12.33 9.62 8.59
C ALA A 43 11.97 8.12 8.67
N VAL A 44 11.64 7.48 7.53
CA VAL A 44 11.45 6.01 7.50
C VAL A 44 12.71 5.30 7.97
N ARG A 45 13.89 5.62 7.43
CA ARG A 45 15.16 4.99 7.84
C ARG A 45 15.45 5.23 9.32
N ALA A 46 15.23 6.44 9.83
CA ALA A 46 15.43 6.77 11.24
C ALA A 46 14.39 6.15 12.18
N ALA A 47 13.35 5.48 11.64
CA ALA A 47 12.16 5.07 12.39
C ALA A 47 11.53 6.25 13.17
N ASP A 48 11.62 7.46 12.61
CA ASP A 48 11.10 8.69 13.19
C ASP A 48 9.60 8.81 12.89
N LEU A 49 8.80 8.24 13.80
CA LEU A 49 7.35 8.19 13.67
C LEU A 49 6.71 9.59 13.73
N ASP A 50 7.25 10.50 14.55
CA ASP A 50 6.68 11.83 14.75
C ASP A 50 6.81 12.67 13.48
N THR A 51 7.99 12.65 12.84
CA THR A 51 8.21 13.32 11.56
C THR A 51 7.31 12.73 10.46
N LEU A 52 7.21 11.40 10.37
CA LEU A 52 6.34 10.75 9.37
C LEU A 52 4.87 11.12 9.57
N LEU A 53 4.38 11.11 10.82
CA LEU A 53 3.01 11.45 11.13
C LEU A 53 2.71 12.92 10.82
N LYS A 54 3.65 13.82 11.11
CA LYS A 54 3.55 15.24 10.75
C LYS A 54 3.43 15.41 9.24
N LEU A 55 4.38 14.88 8.46
CA LEU A 55 4.38 14.95 7.00
C LEU A 55 3.13 14.31 6.39
N PHE A 56 2.64 13.22 6.98
CA PHE A 56 1.42 12.57 6.54
C PHE A 56 0.19 13.47 6.73
N ARG A 57 0.05 14.10 7.91
CA ARG A 57 -1.08 14.97 8.22
C ARG A 57 -1.09 16.26 7.41
N GLU A 58 0.07 16.76 6.98
CA GLU A 58 0.16 17.89 6.06
C GLU A 58 -0.49 17.59 4.70
N GLU A 59 -0.34 16.36 4.20
CA GLU A 59 -0.92 15.95 2.91
C GLU A 59 -2.32 15.34 3.03
N VAL A 60 -2.64 14.75 4.19
CA VAL A 60 -3.88 13.99 4.43
C VAL A 60 -4.53 14.35 5.78
N PRO A 61 -4.93 15.63 6.00
CA PRO A 61 -5.35 16.11 7.31
C PRO A 61 -6.65 15.49 7.83
N LEU A 62 -7.52 15.00 6.94
CA LEU A 62 -8.85 14.47 7.26
C LEU A 62 -8.92 12.94 7.22
N ALA A 63 -7.80 12.25 7.06
CA ALA A 63 -7.81 10.80 7.03
C ALA A 63 -8.19 10.21 8.40
N PRO A 64 -9.09 9.20 8.45
CA PRO A 64 -9.44 8.51 9.68
C PRO A 64 -8.34 7.50 10.05
N VAL A 65 -7.14 7.99 10.38
CA VAL A 65 -6.01 7.15 10.78
C VAL A 65 -6.31 6.52 12.14
N HIS A 66 -6.28 5.19 12.19
CA HIS A 66 -6.34 4.41 13.42
C HIS A 66 -4.96 4.29 14.07
N SER A 67 -3.94 3.98 13.25
CA SER A 67 -2.57 3.76 13.67
C SER A 67 -1.62 4.13 12.53
N PHE A 68 -0.39 4.50 12.87
CA PHE A 68 0.69 4.73 11.92
C PHE A 68 1.95 4.09 12.51
N SER A 69 2.71 3.37 11.70
CA SER A 69 3.95 2.74 12.16
C SER A 69 5.05 2.73 11.09
N THR A 70 6.29 2.57 11.54
CA THR A 70 7.48 2.42 10.72
C THR A 70 8.44 1.46 11.41
N ASN A 71 9.26 0.75 10.63
CA ASN A 71 10.24 -0.22 11.15
C ASN A 71 11.63 -0.04 10.52
N GLY A 72 11.97 1.16 10.05
CA GLY A 72 13.26 1.43 9.40
C GLY A 72 13.33 1.05 7.92
N ILE A 73 12.38 0.23 7.44
CA ILE A 73 12.36 -0.33 6.09
C ILE A 73 11.02 -0.15 5.37
N GLY A 74 10.08 0.57 5.98
CA GLY A 74 8.78 0.85 5.42
C GLY A 74 7.90 1.65 6.36
N PHE A 75 6.73 2.03 5.86
CA PHE A 75 5.69 2.69 6.64
C PHE A 75 4.35 1.98 6.44
N PHE A 76 3.50 2.05 7.46
CA PHE A 76 2.18 1.44 7.51
C PHE A 76 1.19 2.46 8.03
N VAL A 77 0.04 2.57 7.36
CA VAL A 77 -1.06 3.44 7.76
C VAL A 77 -2.32 2.62 7.89
N ASP A 78 -2.81 2.48 9.11
CA ASP A 78 -4.07 1.80 9.40
C ASP A 78 -5.21 2.81 9.35
N PHE A 79 -6.18 2.57 8.49
CA PHE A 79 -7.40 3.38 8.43
C PHE A 79 -8.52 2.73 9.21
N LYS A 80 -9.22 3.53 10.02
CA LYS A 80 -10.35 3.08 10.83
C LYS A 80 -11.58 2.79 9.97
N TYR A 81 -12.20 1.63 10.21
CA TYR A 81 -13.46 1.21 9.59
C TYR A 81 -14.41 0.63 10.64
N PRO A 82 -15.73 0.60 10.38
CA PRO A 82 -16.66 -0.15 11.22
C PRO A 82 -16.34 -1.66 11.22
N PRO A 83 -16.82 -2.41 12.24
CA PRO A 83 -16.81 -3.86 12.21
C PRO A 83 -17.45 -4.42 10.93
N PRO A 84 -17.01 -5.59 10.42
CA PRO A 84 -16.00 -6.47 11.00
C PRO A 84 -14.55 -6.13 10.59
N VAL A 85 -14.35 -5.07 9.79
CA VAL A 85 -13.01 -4.74 9.27
C VAL A 85 -12.17 -4.03 10.32
N GLN A 86 -12.73 -3.10 11.12
CA GLN A 86 -12.05 -2.36 12.20
C GLN A 86 -10.88 -1.47 11.74
N ALA A 87 -9.87 -2.06 11.10
CA ALA A 87 -8.74 -1.38 10.49
C ALA A 87 -8.45 -1.95 9.09
N TYR A 88 -7.92 -1.12 8.19
CA TYR A 88 -7.37 -1.60 6.92
C TYR A 88 -6.11 -0.82 6.58
N THR A 89 -5.04 -1.54 6.35
CA THR A 89 -3.69 -1.01 6.23
C THR A 89 -3.35 -0.72 4.78
N ASN A 90 -2.72 0.41 4.54
CA ASN A 90 -1.91 0.63 3.36
C ASN A 90 -0.45 0.76 3.76
N ALA A 91 0.45 0.11 3.03
CA ALA A 91 1.88 0.13 3.36
C ALA A 91 2.75 0.25 2.13
N THR A 92 3.96 0.76 2.34
CA THR A 92 5.06 0.64 1.38
C THR A 92 6.33 0.27 2.12
N THR A 93 6.86 -0.90 1.78
CA THR A 93 7.87 -1.58 2.60
C THR A 93 8.94 -2.23 1.72
N ILE A 94 10.05 -2.60 2.35
CA ILE A 94 10.97 -3.63 1.88
C ILE A 94 10.67 -4.88 2.71
N PRO A 95 10.68 -6.10 2.13
CA PRO A 95 10.48 -7.33 2.89
C PRO A 95 11.42 -7.41 4.12
N PRO A 96 10.90 -7.73 5.32
CA PRO A 96 11.71 -7.86 6.53
C PRO A 96 12.85 -8.89 6.38
N GLY A 97 13.94 -8.69 7.11
CA GLY A 97 15.11 -9.58 7.08
C GLY A 97 16.00 -9.45 5.84
N THR A 98 15.63 -8.58 4.89
CA THR A 98 16.42 -8.35 3.66
C THR A 98 17.16 -7.01 3.65
N ALA A 99 16.91 -6.13 4.63
CA ALA A 99 17.52 -4.82 4.75
C ALA A 99 17.40 -4.25 6.17
N GLN A 100 18.28 -3.32 6.52
CA GLN A 100 18.06 -2.31 7.55
C GLN A 100 18.47 -0.94 6.96
N PHE A 101 17.71 0.12 7.25
CA PHE A 101 18.07 1.50 6.89
C PHE A 101 18.26 1.78 5.39
N ALA A 102 17.62 1.02 4.49
CA ALA A 102 17.85 1.10 3.04
C ALA A 102 16.70 1.72 2.22
N PHE A 103 15.72 2.35 2.89
CA PHE A 103 14.54 2.90 2.21
C PHE A 103 14.90 4.10 1.32
N SER A 104 14.63 4.01 0.02
CA SER A 104 15.13 4.93 -1.01
C SER A 104 14.04 5.87 -1.52
N ALA A 105 14.30 7.17 -1.46
CA ALA A 105 13.42 8.20 -2.00
C ALA A 105 13.23 8.08 -3.51
N ALA A 106 14.30 7.78 -4.25
CA ALA A 106 14.23 7.61 -5.70
C ALA A 106 13.32 6.43 -6.08
N VAL A 107 13.41 5.32 -5.33
CA VAL A 107 12.52 4.17 -5.53
C VAL A 107 11.09 4.50 -5.12
N LEU A 108 10.89 5.11 -3.95
CA LEU A 108 9.57 5.53 -3.47
C LEU A 108 8.84 6.39 -4.51
N ARG A 109 9.51 7.38 -5.09
CA ARG A 109 8.94 8.25 -6.14
C ARG A 109 8.49 7.46 -7.37
N ARG A 110 9.33 6.54 -7.85
CA ARG A 110 9.03 5.73 -9.05
C ARG A 110 7.90 4.74 -8.79
N LEU A 111 7.90 4.09 -7.63
CA LEU A 111 6.81 3.22 -7.17
C LEU A 111 5.51 4.00 -7.05
N SER A 112 5.55 5.18 -6.43
CA SER A 112 4.39 6.06 -6.29
C SER A 112 3.79 6.41 -7.65
N ALA A 113 4.62 6.80 -8.62
CA ALA A 113 4.17 7.09 -9.98
C ALA A 113 3.54 5.85 -10.67
N ALA A 114 4.09 4.66 -10.42
CA ALA A 114 3.59 3.41 -10.99
C ALA A 114 2.21 3.02 -10.47
N VAL A 115 1.94 3.24 -9.17
CA VAL A 115 0.69 2.82 -8.53
C VAL A 115 -0.39 3.90 -8.56
N LEU A 116 -0.03 5.17 -8.76
CA LEU A 116 -0.99 6.28 -8.74
C LEU A 116 -2.22 6.09 -9.65
N PRO A 117 -2.13 5.53 -10.87
CA PRO A 117 -3.31 5.26 -11.69
C PRO A 117 -4.24 4.21 -11.07
N LEU A 118 -3.71 3.19 -10.38
CA LEU A 118 -4.50 2.20 -9.65
C LEU A 118 -5.24 2.84 -8.49
N TYR A 119 -4.56 3.69 -7.71
CA TYR A 119 -5.18 4.38 -6.57
C TYR A 119 -6.32 5.28 -7.03
N ARG A 120 -6.12 6.03 -8.13
CA ARG A 120 -7.19 6.81 -8.78
C ARG A 120 -8.36 5.94 -9.23
N LYS A 121 -8.09 4.77 -9.81
CA LYS A 121 -9.14 3.86 -10.29
C LYS A 121 -9.94 3.25 -9.13
N LEU A 122 -9.27 2.83 -8.06
CA LEU A 122 -9.91 2.32 -6.85
C LEU A 122 -10.75 3.40 -6.16
N ALA A 123 -10.22 4.62 -6.00
CA ALA A 123 -10.93 5.72 -5.36
C ALA A 123 -12.11 6.23 -6.20
N GLY A 124 -11.94 6.34 -7.52
CA GLY A 124 -12.90 6.99 -8.42
C GLY A 124 -13.95 6.08 -9.06
N SER A 125 -13.81 4.74 -8.96
CA SER A 125 -14.76 3.80 -9.59
C SER A 125 -15.26 2.76 -8.59
N GLY A 126 -16.48 2.98 -8.07
CA GLY A 126 -17.12 2.07 -7.13
C GLY A 126 -17.32 0.65 -7.70
N ALA A 127 -17.63 0.53 -8.99
CA ALA A 127 -17.74 -0.76 -9.67
C ALA A 127 -16.39 -1.51 -9.69
N PHE A 128 -15.32 -0.82 -10.07
CA PHE A 128 -13.96 -1.39 -10.09
C PHE A 128 -13.52 -1.83 -8.69
N ALA A 129 -13.71 -0.98 -7.68
CA ALA A 129 -13.36 -1.33 -6.30
C ALA A 129 -14.19 -2.51 -5.76
N ARG A 130 -15.48 -2.59 -6.13
CA ARG A 130 -16.35 -3.72 -5.77
C ARG A 130 -15.87 -5.02 -6.42
N GLU A 131 -15.53 -4.99 -7.70
CA GLU A 131 -15.00 -6.15 -8.42
C GLU A 131 -13.66 -6.61 -7.83
N ALA A 132 -12.74 -5.68 -7.59
CA ALA A 132 -11.47 -5.95 -6.92
C ALA A 132 -11.68 -6.65 -5.57
N ALA A 133 -12.61 -6.15 -4.75
CA ALA A 133 -12.94 -6.75 -3.46
C ALA A 133 -13.55 -8.16 -3.61
N VAL A 134 -14.39 -8.41 -4.61
CA VAL A 134 -14.92 -9.76 -4.91
C VAL A 134 -13.78 -10.72 -5.25
N LEU A 135 -12.84 -10.31 -6.09
CA LEU A 135 -11.70 -11.15 -6.49
C LEU A 135 -10.76 -11.42 -5.30
N ILE A 136 -10.51 -10.42 -4.45
CA ILE A 136 -9.74 -10.60 -3.21
C ILE A 136 -10.44 -11.59 -2.27
N ARG A 137 -11.75 -11.46 -2.03
CA ARG A 137 -12.49 -12.38 -1.15
C ARG A 137 -12.56 -13.81 -1.70
N SER A 138 -12.67 -13.95 -3.01
CA SER A 138 -12.78 -15.25 -3.69
C SER A 138 -11.43 -15.91 -4.00
N GLY A 139 -10.30 -15.23 -3.76
CA GLY A 139 -8.97 -15.80 -3.99
C GLY A 139 -8.61 -15.95 -5.48
N GLN A 140 -9.32 -15.27 -6.38
CA GLN A 140 -9.10 -15.35 -7.82
C GLN A 140 -7.91 -14.47 -8.25
N GLU A 141 -6.69 -14.85 -7.86
CA GLU A 141 -5.46 -14.06 -8.07
C GLU A 141 -5.22 -13.70 -9.53
N GLU A 142 -5.31 -14.64 -10.46
CA GLU A 142 -5.10 -14.36 -11.89
C GLU A 142 -6.11 -13.37 -12.47
N ARG A 143 -7.38 -13.45 -12.04
CA ARG A 143 -8.39 -12.47 -12.44
C ARG A 143 -8.12 -11.11 -11.81
N PHE A 144 -7.72 -11.08 -10.53
CA PHE A 144 -7.36 -9.84 -9.84
C PHE A 144 -6.17 -9.16 -10.51
N ARG A 145 -5.13 -9.93 -10.84
CA ARG A 145 -3.97 -9.48 -11.60
C ARG A 145 -4.39 -8.85 -12.92
N ARG A 146 -5.21 -9.53 -13.72
CA ARG A 146 -5.73 -8.97 -14.99
C ARG A 146 -6.53 -7.68 -14.79
N LEU A 147 -7.33 -7.60 -13.73
CA LEU A 147 -8.13 -6.42 -13.40
C LEU A 147 -7.25 -5.19 -13.10
N ILE A 148 -6.22 -5.33 -12.26
CA ILE A 148 -5.44 -4.18 -11.78
C ILE A 148 -4.23 -3.84 -12.66
N ARG A 149 -3.66 -4.83 -13.37
CA ARG A 149 -2.41 -4.67 -14.14
C ARG A 149 -2.39 -3.48 -15.11
N PRO A 150 -3.46 -3.14 -15.84
CA PRO A 150 -3.50 -1.96 -16.72
C PRO A 150 -3.29 -0.64 -15.98
N TYR A 151 -3.55 -0.61 -14.68
CA TYR A 151 -3.45 0.58 -13.83
C TYR A 151 -2.16 0.65 -13.01
N VAL A 152 -1.29 -0.37 -13.13
CA VAL A 152 0.05 -0.38 -12.52
C VAL A 152 1.08 -0.17 -13.61
N ARG A 153 1.55 1.08 -13.75
CA ARG A 153 2.39 1.51 -14.87
C ARG A 153 3.87 1.45 -14.52
N SER A 154 4.42 0.25 -14.55
CA SER A 154 5.87 0.05 -14.41
C SER A 154 6.34 -1.21 -15.12
N ARG A 155 7.49 -1.10 -15.79
CA ARG A 155 8.26 -2.26 -16.29
C ARG A 155 8.99 -3.02 -15.18
N TYR A 156 9.04 -2.44 -13.97
CA TYR A 156 9.70 -2.99 -12.80
C TYR A 156 8.74 -3.69 -11.85
N LEU A 157 7.46 -3.78 -12.22
CA LEU A 157 6.50 -4.61 -11.50
C LEU A 157 6.90 -6.08 -11.66
N ALA A 158 7.29 -6.71 -10.56
CA ALA A 158 7.70 -8.11 -10.51
C ALA A 158 6.51 -9.05 -10.27
N GLY A 159 5.54 -8.63 -9.45
CA GLY A 159 4.40 -9.48 -9.08
C GLY A 159 3.20 -8.70 -8.54
N ILE A 160 2.04 -9.34 -8.63
CA ILE A 160 0.77 -8.92 -8.01
C ILE A 160 0.22 -10.16 -7.33
N HIS A 161 -0.03 -10.09 -6.02
CA HIS A 161 -0.39 -11.25 -5.21
C HIS A 161 -1.52 -10.92 -4.25
N LEU A 162 -2.35 -11.91 -3.95
CA LEU A 162 -3.40 -11.80 -2.93
C LEU A 162 -2.89 -12.34 -1.59
N GLU A 163 -2.98 -11.52 -0.55
CA GLU A 163 -2.59 -11.90 0.82
C GLU A 163 -3.49 -11.21 1.85
N SER A 164 -3.71 -11.84 3.01
CA SER A 164 -4.33 -11.22 4.20
C SER A 164 -5.52 -10.28 3.93
N SER A 165 -6.58 -10.80 3.28
CA SER A 165 -7.79 -10.02 2.93
C SER A 165 -7.51 -8.74 2.12
N GLY A 166 -6.44 -8.78 1.32
CA GLY A 166 -6.01 -7.69 0.46
C GLY A 166 -5.07 -8.18 -0.62
N PHE A 167 -4.06 -7.38 -0.95
CA PHE A 167 -3.11 -7.65 -2.02
C PHE A 167 -1.83 -6.85 -1.83
N TYR A 168 -0.77 -7.32 -2.48
CA TYR A 168 0.46 -6.55 -2.62
C TYR A 168 0.99 -6.59 -4.05
N MET A 169 1.81 -5.59 -4.36
CA MET A 169 2.53 -5.47 -5.61
C MET A 169 4.01 -5.35 -5.31
N SER A 170 4.83 -6.20 -5.91
CA SER A 170 6.28 -6.19 -5.73
C SER A 170 6.96 -5.49 -6.90
N PHE A 171 7.97 -4.67 -6.58
CA PHE A 171 8.72 -3.88 -7.56
C PHE A 171 10.22 -4.10 -7.39
N GLN A 172 10.89 -4.46 -8.49
CA GLN A 172 12.34 -4.63 -8.55
C GLN A 172 12.95 -3.56 -9.46
N TYR A 173 13.48 -2.50 -8.86
CA TYR A 173 14.09 -1.40 -9.61
C TYR A 173 15.59 -1.63 -9.85
N PRO A 174 16.11 -1.32 -11.05
CA PRO A 174 17.55 -1.35 -11.31
C PRO A 174 18.25 -0.35 -10.41
N GLY A 175 19.39 -0.75 -9.87
CA GLY A 175 20.16 0.04 -8.91
C GLY A 175 19.68 -0.07 -7.46
N SER A 176 18.59 -0.79 -7.17
CA SER A 176 18.23 -1.17 -5.81
C SER A 176 18.49 -2.66 -5.58
N LYS A 177 19.13 -2.99 -4.45
CA LYS A 177 19.32 -4.37 -4.00
C LYS A 177 18.05 -4.98 -3.39
N HIS A 178 17.00 -4.18 -3.22
CA HIS A 178 15.81 -4.56 -2.46
C HIS A 178 14.55 -4.52 -3.33
N ILE A 179 13.67 -5.49 -3.11
CA ILE A 179 12.30 -5.46 -3.60
C ILE A 179 11.50 -4.48 -2.74
N TYR A 180 10.68 -3.65 -3.39
CA TYR A 180 9.73 -2.79 -2.70
C TYR A 180 8.33 -3.33 -2.88
N LEU A 181 7.54 -3.31 -1.80
CA LEU A 181 6.15 -3.71 -1.80
C LEU A 181 5.25 -2.47 -1.70
N ASN A 182 4.12 -2.51 -2.37
CA ASN A 182 2.98 -1.65 -2.09
C ASN A 182 1.78 -2.52 -1.74
N GLU A 183 1.16 -2.26 -0.60
CA GLU A 183 0.34 -3.27 0.07
C GLU A 183 -0.99 -2.67 0.54
N PHE A 184 -2.03 -3.48 0.43
CA PHE A 184 -3.33 -3.28 1.06
C PHE A 184 -3.66 -4.55 1.82
N PHE A 185 -3.92 -4.48 3.12
CA PHE A 185 -4.27 -5.68 3.88
C PHE A 185 -5.08 -5.35 5.12
N HIS A 186 -5.75 -6.36 5.65
CA HIS A 186 -6.32 -6.31 6.99
C HIS A 186 -5.40 -7.13 7.88
N GLU A 187 -4.70 -6.47 8.81
CA GLU A 187 -3.91 -7.17 9.79
C GLU A 187 -4.86 -7.97 10.69
N LYS A 188 -4.81 -9.30 10.58
CA LYS A 188 -5.40 -10.13 11.63
C LYS A 188 -4.36 -10.15 12.74
N PHE A 189 -4.67 -9.52 13.87
CA PHE A 189 -4.03 -9.89 15.13
C PHE A 189 -4.02 -11.41 15.21
N ARG A 190 -2.80 -11.98 15.28
CA ARG A 190 -2.60 -13.42 15.46
C ARG A 190 -3.13 -13.85 16.81
#